data_AF-A0A5S3R3J4-F1
#
_entry.id   AF-A0A5S3R3J4-F1
#
_cell.length_a   1.000
_cell.length_b   1.000
_cell.length_c   1.000
_cell.angle_alpha   90.00
_cell.angle_beta   90.00
_cell.angle_gamma   90.00
#
_symmetry.space_group_name_H-M   'P 1'
#
loop_
_entity.id
_entity.type
_entity.pdbx_description
1 polymer ?
#
loop_
_entity_poly.entity_id
_entity_poly.type
_entity_poly.pdbx_seq_one_letter_code
_entity_poly.pdbx_strand_id
1 'polypeptide(L)'
;MFKESEFKAAAIDWLIARGELCKDAVLINELPVDDFSRRADLVVANGKLQAFEIKSDADSLTRLEGQIQTYLTFFDKVTLICSPKFTEKAKQILPPRVEVVELNFADACTPKIKIRRRGKIDRINTASRFLSFVDKRELVRALRNRGIACSHADTLQELYGKYSKLPITFWRSVVLEYLKSKYKVTHDNFVSARGDFTSIDDLDMLSPNKLIASETLECTDDAIDRWDLPNDEQLVEAGAVDVTKTMKQFGMISEKPVFVIPRVKKSKAC
;
A
#
# COMPACT_ATOMS: atom_id res chain seq x y z
N MET A 1 -17.87 -22.96 -2.18
CA MET A 1 -16.84 -22.40 -1.29
C MET A 1 -16.27 -21.19 -1.99
N PHE A 2 -16.49 -19.99 -1.48
CA PHE A 2 -16.17 -18.74 -2.18
C PHE A 2 -14.74 -18.31 -1.87
N LYS A 3 -13.98 -17.87 -2.89
CA LYS A 3 -12.59 -17.46 -2.73
C LYS A 3 -12.49 -15.99 -2.33
N GLU A 4 -11.27 -15.57 -2.00
CA GLU A 4 -10.96 -14.19 -1.58
C GLU A 4 -11.41 -13.13 -2.59
N SER A 5 -11.24 -13.38 -3.89
CA SER A 5 -11.67 -12.48 -4.97
C SER A 5 -13.16 -12.13 -4.89
N GLU A 6 -14.02 -13.13 -4.69
CA GLU A 6 -15.46 -12.95 -4.55
C GLU A 6 -15.80 -12.13 -3.30
N PHE A 7 -15.15 -12.43 -2.17
CA PHE A 7 -15.30 -11.65 -0.94
C PHE A 7 -14.87 -10.19 -1.13
N LYS A 8 -13.78 -9.96 -1.87
CA LYS A 8 -13.21 -8.64 -2.16
C LYS A 8 -14.14 -7.81 -3.05
N ALA A 9 -14.65 -8.39 -4.14
CA ALA A 9 -15.65 -7.75 -5.00
C ALA A 9 -16.91 -7.36 -4.22
N ALA A 10 -17.46 -8.29 -3.44
CA ALA A 10 -18.64 -8.04 -2.61
C ALA A 10 -18.40 -6.99 -1.51
N ALA A 11 -17.20 -6.96 -0.93
CA ALA A 11 -16.81 -5.94 0.04
C ALA A 11 -16.78 -4.55 -0.60
N ILE A 12 -16.28 -4.43 -1.83
CA ILE A 12 -16.24 -3.16 -2.54
C ILE A 12 -17.66 -2.66 -2.83
N ASP A 13 -18.54 -3.51 -3.35
CA ASP A 13 -19.95 -3.14 -3.60
C ASP A 13 -20.65 -2.68 -2.32
N TRP A 14 -20.37 -3.33 -1.19
CA TRP A 14 -20.86 -2.91 0.12
C TRP A 14 -20.35 -1.53 0.55
N LEU A 15 -19.09 -1.21 0.27
CA LEU A 15 -18.52 0.11 0.55
C LEU A 15 -19.15 1.20 -0.33
N ILE A 16 -19.39 0.89 -1.61
CA ILE A 16 -20.06 1.78 -2.56
C ILE A 16 -21.50 2.05 -2.11
N ALA A 17 -22.27 1.01 -1.79
CA ALA A 17 -23.66 1.13 -1.33
C ALA A 17 -23.80 1.96 -0.04
N ARG A 18 -22.73 2.02 0.78
CA ARG A 18 -22.67 2.85 2.00
C ARG A 18 -22.17 4.28 1.74
N GLY A 19 -21.80 4.61 0.51
CA GLY A 19 -21.22 5.90 0.15
C GLY A 19 -19.80 6.13 0.69
N GLU A 20 -19.08 5.08 1.09
CA GLU A 20 -17.70 5.22 1.60
C GLU A 20 -16.73 5.61 0.47
N LEU A 21 -17.05 5.26 -0.79
CA LEU A 21 -16.28 5.57 -1.99
C LEU A 21 -16.79 6.81 -2.76
N CYS A 22 -17.36 7.82 -2.07
CA CYS A 22 -17.87 9.03 -2.72
C CYS A 22 -16.86 10.19 -2.82
N LYS A 23 -17.11 11.11 -3.77
CA LYS A 23 -16.46 12.42 -4.01
C LYS A 23 -14.97 12.38 -4.36
N ASP A 24 -14.15 12.01 -3.37
CA ASP A 24 -12.68 12.11 -3.38
C ASP A 24 -12.08 10.96 -2.55
N ALA A 25 -12.84 9.89 -2.36
CA ALA A 25 -12.30 8.65 -1.84
C ALA A 25 -11.38 8.02 -2.88
N VAL A 26 -10.29 7.39 -2.43
CA VAL A 26 -9.48 6.52 -3.27
C VAL A 26 -9.49 5.12 -2.66
N LEU A 27 -9.96 4.14 -3.44
CA LEU A 27 -9.84 2.73 -3.10
C LEU A 27 -8.44 2.25 -3.50
N ILE A 28 -7.76 1.63 -2.55
CA ILE A 28 -6.42 1.10 -2.73
C ILE A 28 -6.50 -0.40 -2.47
N ASN A 29 -6.08 -1.19 -3.44
CA ASN A 29 -5.96 -2.64 -3.30
C ASN A 29 -4.54 -2.99 -2.85
N GLU A 30 -4.43 -3.95 -1.93
CA GLU A 30 -3.14 -4.54 -1.54
C GLU A 30 -2.09 -3.49 -1.08
N LEU A 31 -2.45 -2.60 -0.15
CA LEU A 31 -1.54 -1.54 0.33
C LEU A 31 -0.45 -2.12 1.27
N PRO A 32 0.84 -2.01 0.94
CA PRO A 32 1.91 -2.43 1.85
C PRO A 32 1.97 -1.57 3.10
N VAL A 33 2.21 -2.20 4.24
CA VAL A 33 2.40 -1.55 5.54
C VAL A 33 3.60 -2.14 6.28
N ASP A 34 4.12 -1.41 7.26
CA ASP A 34 5.18 -1.88 8.16
C ASP A 34 6.40 -2.43 7.39
N ASP A 35 7.03 -1.58 6.58
CA ASP A 35 8.18 -1.92 5.74
C ASP A 35 7.94 -3.16 4.85
N PHE A 36 6.74 -3.21 4.25
CA PHE A 36 6.29 -4.31 3.38
C PHE A 36 6.13 -5.67 4.08
N SER A 37 6.21 -5.73 5.41
CA SER A 37 6.02 -6.96 6.19
C SER A 37 4.58 -7.48 6.14
N ARG A 38 3.63 -6.58 5.88
CA ARG A 38 2.20 -6.85 5.77
C ARG A 38 1.59 -6.06 4.63
N ARG A 39 0.40 -6.49 4.22
CA ARG A 39 -0.36 -5.87 3.14
C ARG A 39 -1.84 -5.89 3.48
N ALA A 40 -2.44 -4.71 3.53
CA ALA A 40 -3.86 -4.57 3.78
C ALA A 40 -4.64 -4.84 2.49
N ASP A 41 -5.58 -5.78 2.54
CA ASP A 41 -6.30 -6.26 1.36
C ASP A 41 -7.03 -5.11 0.64
N LEU A 42 -7.78 -4.30 1.37
CA LEU A 42 -8.38 -3.06 0.86
C LEU A 42 -8.18 -1.90 1.83
N VAL A 43 -7.91 -0.73 1.27
CA VAL A 43 -7.82 0.52 2.02
C VAL A 43 -8.65 1.59 1.34
N VAL A 44 -9.41 2.34 2.13
CA VAL A 44 -10.14 3.53 1.68
C VAL A 44 -9.47 4.77 2.24
N ALA A 45 -8.98 5.62 1.35
CA ALA A 45 -8.42 6.93 1.68
C ALA A 45 -9.46 8.03 1.42
N ASN A 46 -10.17 8.46 2.47
CA ASN A 46 -11.24 9.47 2.36
C ASN A 46 -11.29 10.36 3.62
N GLY A 47 -10.32 11.28 3.76
CA GLY A 47 -10.13 12.12 4.96
C GLY A 47 -9.65 11.37 6.21
N LYS A 48 -9.94 10.07 6.28
CA LYS A 48 -9.39 9.04 7.18
C LYS A 48 -8.85 7.89 6.33
N LEU A 49 -7.90 7.15 6.88
CA LEU A 49 -7.47 5.86 6.32
C LEU A 49 -8.23 4.74 7.02
N GLN A 50 -8.97 3.95 6.25
CA GLN A 50 -9.70 2.78 6.75
C GLN A 50 -9.14 1.53 6.08
N ALA A 51 -8.72 0.54 6.88
CA ALA A 51 -8.30 -0.76 6.36
C ALA A 51 -9.39 -1.80 6.52
N PHE A 52 -9.47 -2.67 5.53
CA PHE A 52 -10.34 -3.82 5.50
C PHE A 52 -9.48 -5.06 5.25
N GLU A 53 -9.47 -5.98 6.22
CA GLU A 53 -8.89 -7.32 6.07
C GLU A 53 -10.02 -8.28 5.70
N ILE A 54 -9.77 -9.18 4.76
CA ILE A 54 -10.73 -10.14 4.22
C ILE A 54 -10.31 -11.55 4.62
N LYS A 55 -11.27 -12.37 5.06
CA LYS A 55 -11.09 -13.80 5.35
C LYS A 55 -12.23 -14.61 4.74
N SER A 56 -11.96 -15.19 3.58
CA SER A 56 -12.87 -16.02 2.79
C SER A 56 -13.09 -17.40 3.40
N ASP A 57 -13.89 -18.25 2.75
CA ASP A 57 -14.06 -19.63 3.20
C ASP A 57 -12.77 -20.45 3.11
N ALA A 58 -11.81 -20.07 2.26
CA ALA A 58 -10.55 -20.82 2.07
C ALA A 58 -9.47 -20.46 3.10
N ASP A 59 -9.67 -19.39 3.87
CA ASP A 59 -8.64 -18.85 4.74
C ASP A 59 -8.46 -19.61 6.06
N SER A 60 -7.52 -19.13 6.87
CA SER A 60 -7.35 -19.44 8.29
C SER A 60 -7.19 -18.16 9.11
N LEU A 61 -7.43 -18.23 10.42
CA LEU A 61 -7.27 -17.08 11.33
C LEU A 61 -5.88 -17.00 11.99
N THR A 62 -4.96 -17.90 11.65
CA THR A 62 -3.67 -18.08 12.37
C THR A 62 -2.83 -16.81 12.41
N ARG A 63 -2.89 -15.97 11.37
CA ARG A 63 -2.10 -14.73 11.27
C ARG A 63 -2.91 -13.47 11.60
N LEU A 64 -4.20 -13.60 11.85
CA LEU A 64 -5.14 -12.49 11.88
C LEU A 64 -4.84 -11.51 13.02
N GLU A 65 -4.57 -11.99 14.24
CA GLU A 65 -4.29 -11.11 15.37
C GLU A 65 -3.08 -10.21 15.12
N GLY A 66 -1.99 -10.78 14.60
CA GLY A 66 -0.78 -10.03 14.26
C GLY A 66 -1.03 -8.99 13.15
N GLN A 67 -1.78 -9.35 12.11
CA GLN A 67 -2.18 -8.41 11.04
C GLN A 67 -2.99 -7.24 11.60
N ILE A 68 -4.03 -7.54 12.39
CA ILE A 68 -4.91 -6.53 12.96
C ILE A 68 -4.17 -5.63 13.95
N GLN A 69 -3.27 -6.19 14.76
CA GLN A 69 -2.45 -5.41 15.68
C GLN A 69 -1.54 -4.43 14.92
N THR A 70 -0.92 -4.85 13.81
CA THR A 70 -0.18 -3.93 12.93
C THR A 70 -1.11 -2.86 12.38
N TYR A 71 -2.24 -3.23 11.80
CA TYR A 71 -3.15 -2.27 11.14
C TYR A 71 -3.71 -1.21 12.09
N LEU A 72 -3.99 -1.58 13.35
CA LEU A 72 -4.44 -0.64 14.38
C LEU A 72 -3.41 0.46 14.68
N THR A 73 -2.15 0.30 14.25
CA THR A 73 -1.12 1.34 14.37
C THR A 73 -1.01 2.26 13.14
N PHE A 74 -1.57 1.87 11.98
CA PHE A 74 -1.44 2.58 10.70
C PHE A 74 -2.75 3.14 10.14
N PHE A 75 -3.90 2.58 10.52
CA PHE A 75 -5.22 3.01 10.04
C PHE A 75 -6.12 3.58 11.13
N ASP A 76 -6.93 4.58 10.78
CA ASP A 76 -7.88 5.22 11.70
C ASP A 76 -9.07 4.32 12.05
N LYS A 77 -9.39 3.37 11.17
CA LYS A 77 -10.41 2.34 11.39
C LYS A 77 -9.94 1.04 10.76
N VAL A 78 -10.12 -0.06 11.48
CA VAL A 78 -9.85 -1.41 10.97
C VAL A 78 -11.14 -2.22 11.00
N THR A 79 -11.42 -2.87 9.89
CA THR A 79 -12.60 -3.72 9.70
C THR A 79 -12.16 -5.10 9.22
N LEU A 80 -12.61 -6.15 9.87
CA LEU A 80 -12.54 -7.51 9.35
C LEU A 80 -13.83 -7.81 8.60
N ILE A 81 -13.71 -8.25 7.34
CA ILE A 81 -14.79 -8.83 6.55
C ILE A 81 -14.50 -10.33 6.45
N CYS A 82 -15.38 -11.17 7.00
CA CYS A 82 -15.11 -12.60 7.05
C CYS A 82 -16.34 -13.46 6.76
N SER A 83 -16.07 -14.72 6.39
CA SER A 83 -17.14 -15.70 6.23
C SER A 83 -17.76 -16.09 7.59
N PRO A 84 -18.99 -16.61 7.61
CA PRO A 84 -19.72 -16.88 8.86
C PRO A 84 -18.95 -17.78 9.83
N LYS A 85 -18.18 -18.73 9.33
CA LYS A 85 -17.40 -19.68 10.15
C LYS A 85 -16.34 -19.00 11.03
N PHE A 86 -15.93 -17.77 10.69
CA PHE A 86 -14.91 -17.03 11.44
C PHE A 86 -15.46 -15.99 12.39
N THR A 87 -16.74 -15.66 12.31
CA THR A 87 -17.33 -14.51 13.01
C THR A 87 -17.15 -14.58 14.53
N GLU A 88 -17.54 -15.70 15.15
CA GLU A 88 -17.49 -15.82 16.61
C GLU A 88 -16.05 -15.89 17.13
N LYS A 89 -15.17 -16.64 16.45
CA LYS A 89 -13.76 -16.69 16.82
C LYS A 89 -13.08 -15.32 16.67
N ALA A 90 -13.38 -14.58 15.59
CA ALA A 90 -12.86 -13.23 15.39
C ALA A 90 -13.32 -12.26 16.50
N LYS A 91 -14.57 -12.34 16.95
CA LYS A 91 -15.08 -11.52 18.07
C LYS A 91 -14.35 -11.80 19.38
N GLN A 92 -13.92 -13.04 19.61
CA GLN A 92 -13.19 -13.45 20.81
C GLN A 92 -11.73 -12.97 20.79
N ILE A 93 -11.04 -13.13 19.67
CA ILE A 93 -9.60 -12.84 19.58
C ILE A 93 -9.28 -11.38 19.23
N LEU A 94 -10.17 -10.67 18.53
CA LEU A 94 -9.90 -9.32 18.07
C LEU A 94 -10.35 -8.25 19.08
N PRO A 95 -9.55 -7.17 19.27
CA PRO A 95 -9.90 -6.06 20.15
C PRO A 95 -11.29 -5.48 19.86
N PRO A 96 -12.06 -5.03 20.87
CA PRO A 96 -13.42 -4.49 20.69
C PRO A 96 -13.52 -3.29 19.75
N ARG A 97 -12.42 -2.57 19.53
CA ARG A 97 -12.34 -1.43 18.61
C ARG A 97 -12.39 -1.81 17.12
N VAL A 98 -12.20 -3.09 16.79
CA VAL A 98 -12.20 -3.60 15.41
C VAL A 98 -13.62 -3.96 14.97
N GLU A 99 -14.05 -3.44 13.82
CA GLU A 99 -15.34 -3.78 13.22
C GLU A 99 -15.29 -5.20 12.66
N VAL A 100 -16.32 -6.00 12.91
CA VAL A 100 -16.46 -7.37 12.37
C VAL A 100 -17.72 -7.41 11.52
N VAL A 101 -17.52 -7.66 10.23
CA VAL A 101 -18.55 -7.78 9.20
C VAL A 101 -18.55 -9.22 8.72
N GLU A 102 -19.70 -9.86 8.85
CA GLU A 102 -19.96 -11.18 8.29
C GLU A 102 -20.50 -11.02 6.88
N LEU A 103 -19.91 -11.74 5.94
CA LEU A 103 -20.33 -11.80 4.55
C LEU A 103 -20.67 -13.25 4.20
N ASN A 104 -21.94 -13.51 3.93
CA ASN A 104 -22.48 -14.83 3.67
C ASN A 104 -23.05 -14.89 2.25
N PHE A 105 -22.42 -15.68 1.38
CA PHE A 105 -22.86 -15.80 0.00
C PHE A 105 -24.13 -16.64 -0.19
N ALA A 106 -24.46 -17.59 0.70
CA ALA A 106 -25.56 -18.55 0.49
C ALA A 106 -25.60 -19.11 -0.96
N ASP A 107 -26.72 -19.67 -1.39
CA ASP A 107 -26.94 -20.09 -2.79
C ASP A 107 -27.44 -18.93 -3.68
N ALA A 108 -27.21 -17.67 -3.28
CA ALA A 108 -27.75 -16.49 -3.95
C ALA A 108 -26.67 -15.73 -4.74
N CYS A 109 -27.08 -15.06 -5.83
CA CYS A 109 -26.19 -14.19 -6.61
C CYS A 109 -25.67 -12.97 -5.84
N THR A 110 -26.34 -12.58 -4.74
CA THR A 110 -25.95 -11.43 -3.91
C THR A 110 -25.67 -11.86 -2.47
N PRO A 111 -24.50 -11.54 -1.91
CA PRO A 111 -24.17 -11.93 -0.54
C PRO A 111 -24.96 -11.16 0.50
N LYS A 112 -25.38 -11.86 1.56
CA LYS A 112 -25.96 -11.24 2.75
C LYS A 112 -24.85 -10.72 3.64
N ILE A 113 -24.84 -9.42 3.90
CA ILE A 113 -23.84 -8.75 4.73
C ILE A 113 -24.45 -8.34 6.07
N LYS A 114 -23.78 -8.69 7.17
CA LYS A 114 -24.21 -8.36 8.53
C LYS A 114 -23.07 -7.82 9.36
N ILE A 115 -23.30 -6.71 10.05
CA ILE A 115 -22.28 -6.10 10.91
C ILE A 115 -22.47 -6.67 12.31
N ARG A 116 -21.57 -7.59 12.68
CA ARG A 116 -21.66 -8.40 13.91
C ARG A 116 -21.08 -7.69 15.13
N ARG A 117 -20.11 -6.80 14.90
CA ARG A 117 -19.58 -5.88 15.91
C ARG A 117 -19.20 -4.57 15.23
N ARG A 118 -19.68 -3.44 15.73
CA ARG A 118 -19.26 -2.11 15.27
C ARG A 118 -17.87 -1.79 15.81
N GLY A 119 -16.99 -1.33 14.92
CA GLY A 119 -15.66 -0.83 15.30
C GLY A 119 -15.70 0.64 15.69
N LYS A 120 -14.58 1.12 16.21
CA LYS A 120 -14.37 2.54 16.55
C LYS A 120 -13.41 3.17 15.54
N ILE A 121 -13.61 4.46 15.30
CA ILE A 121 -12.64 5.29 14.59
C ILE A 121 -11.72 5.88 15.66
N ASP A 122 -10.43 5.61 15.56
CA ASP A 122 -9.38 6.12 16.44
C ASP A 122 -8.33 6.79 15.57
N ARG A 123 -8.33 8.13 15.53
CA ARG A 123 -7.42 8.86 14.65
C ARG A 123 -6.00 8.69 15.15
N ILE A 124 -5.15 8.10 14.34
CA ILE A 124 -3.75 7.91 14.72
C ILE A 124 -3.09 9.27 14.91
N ASN A 125 -2.43 9.38 16.06
CA ASN A 125 -1.81 10.60 16.56
C ASN A 125 -0.27 10.59 16.45
N THR A 126 0.30 9.56 15.81
CA THR A 126 1.74 9.41 15.64
C THR A 126 2.13 9.66 14.19
N ALA A 127 2.84 10.75 13.92
CA ALA A 127 3.19 11.13 12.56
C ALA A 127 4.18 10.17 11.88
N SER A 128 5.12 9.56 12.62
CA SER A 128 6.11 8.64 12.05
C SER A 128 5.49 7.44 11.33
N ARG A 129 4.39 6.90 11.88
CA ARG A 129 3.66 5.76 11.28
C ARG A 129 2.91 6.14 10.00
N PHE A 130 2.40 7.36 9.91
CA PHE A 130 1.80 7.83 8.67
C PHE A 130 2.85 8.13 7.61
N LEU A 131 3.95 8.75 8.02
CA LEU A 131 5.01 9.13 7.11
C LEU A 131 5.71 7.93 6.47
N SER A 132 5.67 6.74 7.09
CA SER A 132 6.22 5.52 6.48
C SER A 132 5.49 5.09 5.19
N PHE A 133 4.28 5.60 4.93
CA PHE A 133 3.61 5.37 3.64
C PHE A 133 4.24 6.15 2.49
N VAL A 134 4.89 7.28 2.77
CA VAL A 134 5.31 8.25 1.76
C VAL A 134 6.75 7.98 1.34
N ASP A 135 6.97 7.82 0.04
CA ASP A 135 8.31 7.69 -0.52
C ASP A 135 9.13 8.96 -0.21
N LYS A 136 10.39 8.80 0.22
CA LYS A 136 11.26 9.93 0.62
C LYS A 136 11.30 11.06 -0.42
N ARG A 137 11.37 10.70 -1.71
CA ARG A 137 11.40 11.67 -2.82
C ARG A 137 10.12 12.50 -2.89
N GLU A 138 8.98 11.84 -2.72
CA GLU A 138 7.66 12.48 -2.71
C GLU A 138 7.46 13.33 -1.45
N LEU A 139 7.95 12.87 -0.29
CA LEU A 139 7.91 13.65 0.94
C LEU A 139 8.66 14.99 0.77
N VAL A 140 9.89 14.96 0.24
CA VAL A 140 10.68 16.17 -0.01
C VAL A 140 9.99 17.09 -1.02
N ARG A 141 9.40 16.54 -2.08
CA ARG A 141 8.63 17.32 -3.06
C ARG A 141 7.41 17.98 -2.40
N ALA A 142 6.65 17.22 -1.63
CA ALA A 142 5.46 17.68 -0.93
C ALA A 142 5.77 18.79 0.09
N LEU A 143 6.89 18.69 0.80
CA LEU A 143 7.37 19.72 1.73
C LEU A 143 7.81 20.99 1.00
N ARG A 144 8.61 20.87 -0.08
CA ARG A 144 9.05 22.02 -0.88
C ARG A 144 7.90 22.78 -1.52
N ASN A 145 6.90 22.07 -2.04
CA ASN A 145 5.69 22.68 -2.61
C ASN A 145 4.90 23.50 -1.58
N ARG A 146 5.11 23.24 -0.29
CA ARG A 146 4.51 23.99 0.83
C ARG A 146 5.46 25.03 1.43
N GLY A 147 6.57 25.34 0.76
CA GLY A 147 7.55 26.34 1.20
C GLY A 147 8.49 25.86 2.31
N ILE A 148 8.55 24.56 2.59
CA ILE A 148 9.39 24.00 3.65
C ILE A 148 10.76 23.60 3.09
N ALA A 149 11.82 24.12 3.71
CA ALA A 149 13.19 23.96 3.23
C ALA A 149 13.79 22.60 3.63
N CYS A 150 13.72 21.62 2.73
CA CYS A 150 14.27 20.27 2.97
C CYS A 150 15.20 19.78 1.84
N SER A 151 16.15 18.94 2.22
CA SER A 151 17.11 18.29 1.31
C SER A 151 16.75 16.82 1.07
N HIS A 152 17.15 16.26 -0.08
CA HIS A 152 17.07 14.82 -0.32
C HIS A 152 18.04 14.01 0.56
N ALA A 153 19.03 14.66 1.16
CA ALA A 153 19.92 14.04 2.14
C ALA A 153 19.19 13.75 3.46
N ASP A 154 18.28 14.65 3.88
CA ASP A 154 17.63 14.58 5.19
C ASP A 154 16.89 13.25 5.38
N THR A 155 17.10 12.58 6.52
CA THR A 155 16.35 11.36 6.85
C THR A 155 14.90 11.68 7.24
N LEU A 156 14.02 10.68 7.21
CA LEU A 156 12.62 10.88 7.61
C LEU A 156 12.49 11.31 9.08
N GLN A 157 13.36 10.76 9.95
CA GLN A 157 13.46 11.18 11.35
C GLN A 157 13.99 12.61 11.49
N GLU A 158 14.99 13.01 10.72
CA GLU A 158 15.50 14.40 10.71
C GLU A 158 14.43 15.39 10.24
N LEU A 159 13.71 15.08 9.16
CA LEU A 159 12.62 15.92 8.66
C LEU A 159 11.53 16.05 9.73
N TYR A 160 11.14 14.94 10.37
CA TYR A 160 10.16 14.99 11.45
C TYR A 160 10.68 15.77 12.66
N GLY A 161 11.95 15.61 13.04
CA GLY A 161 12.57 16.34 14.14
C GLY A 161 12.62 17.86 13.88
N LYS A 162 13.10 18.26 12.70
CA LYS A 162 13.16 19.66 12.24
C LYS A 162 11.79 20.33 12.27
N TYR A 163 10.75 19.59 11.90
CA TYR A 163 9.38 20.09 11.77
C TYR A 163 8.42 19.52 12.82
N SER A 164 8.94 19.17 13.99
CA SER A 164 8.16 18.59 15.11
C SER A 164 7.06 19.52 15.64
N LYS A 165 7.18 20.83 15.40
CA LYS A 165 6.17 21.84 15.75
C LYS A 165 4.96 21.84 14.80
N LEU A 166 5.02 21.19 13.64
CA LEU A 166 3.90 21.13 12.72
C LEU A 166 2.78 20.26 13.31
N PRO A 167 1.50 20.66 13.15
CA PRO A 167 0.39 19.89 13.68
C PRO A 167 0.28 18.56 12.96
N ILE A 168 -0.19 17.51 13.65
CA ILE A 168 -0.36 16.19 13.02
C ILE A 168 -1.30 16.21 11.81
N THR A 169 -2.27 17.12 11.78
CA THR A 169 -3.17 17.32 10.65
C THR A 169 -2.41 17.65 9.36
N PHE A 170 -1.28 18.36 9.46
CA PHE A 170 -0.39 18.64 8.34
C PHE A 170 0.23 17.35 7.78
N TRP A 171 0.82 16.52 8.64
CA TRP A 171 1.44 15.27 8.20
C TRP A 171 0.40 14.30 7.61
N ARG A 172 -0.80 14.30 8.18
CA ARG A 172 -1.93 13.53 7.65
C ARG A 172 -2.36 14.00 6.27
N SER A 173 -2.42 15.31 6.02
CA SER A 173 -2.79 15.81 4.69
C SER A 173 -1.73 15.43 3.65
N VAL A 174 -0.44 15.57 3.98
CA VAL A 174 0.67 15.13 3.11
C VAL A 174 0.52 13.66 2.71
N VAL A 175 0.24 12.79 3.67
CA VAL A 175 0.14 11.34 3.43
C VAL A 175 -1.13 10.97 2.66
N LEU A 176 -2.28 11.56 3.01
CA LEU A 176 -3.53 11.34 2.29
C LEU A 176 -3.43 11.82 0.84
N GLU A 177 -2.86 13.00 0.60
CA GLU A 177 -2.65 13.53 -0.75
C GLU A 177 -1.71 12.63 -1.55
N TYR A 178 -0.61 12.15 -0.95
CA TYR A 178 0.32 11.23 -1.60
C TYR A 178 -0.36 9.91 -1.98
N LEU A 179 -1.07 9.26 -1.03
CA LEU A 179 -1.76 8.00 -1.30
C LEU A 179 -2.84 8.18 -2.37
N LYS A 180 -3.62 9.26 -2.28
CA LYS A 180 -4.62 9.58 -3.30
C LYS A 180 -3.96 9.77 -4.66
N SER A 181 -2.91 10.59 -4.76
CA SER A 181 -2.21 10.82 -6.02
C SER A 181 -1.62 9.53 -6.60
N LYS A 182 -1.07 8.65 -5.76
CA LYS A 182 -0.42 7.41 -6.20
C LYS A 182 -1.41 6.38 -6.76
N TYR A 183 -2.59 6.27 -6.16
CA TYR A 183 -3.58 5.24 -6.50
C TYR A 183 -4.82 5.80 -7.22
N LYS A 184 -4.84 7.11 -7.55
CA LYS A 184 -5.98 7.73 -8.22
C LYS A 184 -6.28 7.07 -9.55
N VAL A 185 -5.25 6.84 -10.38
CA VAL A 185 -5.40 6.30 -11.73
C VAL A 185 -6.02 4.90 -11.69
N THR A 186 -5.48 4.00 -10.86
CA THR A 186 -6.05 2.65 -10.67
C THR A 186 -7.49 2.70 -10.16
N HIS A 187 -7.78 3.61 -9.23
CA HIS A 187 -9.13 3.77 -8.71
C HIS A 187 -10.11 4.29 -9.77
N ASP A 188 -9.74 5.33 -10.51
CA ASP A 188 -10.59 5.92 -11.55
C ASP A 188 -10.85 4.91 -12.69
N ASN A 189 -9.83 4.13 -13.08
CA ASN A 189 -9.97 3.06 -14.07
C ASN A 189 -10.96 1.99 -13.58
N PHE A 190 -10.83 1.55 -12.33
CA PHE A 190 -11.76 0.61 -11.71
C PHE A 190 -13.20 1.15 -11.69
N VAL A 191 -13.40 2.39 -11.24
CA VAL A 191 -14.73 3.01 -11.16
C VAL A 191 -15.36 3.17 -12.54
N SER A 192 -14.54 3.44 -13.57
CA SER A 192 -15.02 3.61 -14.95
C SER A 192 -15.32 2.29 -15.65
N ALA A 193 -14.59 1.22 -15.31
CA ALA A 193 -14.76 -0.09 -15.92
C ALA A 193 -15.90 -0.90 -15.29
N ARG A 194 -16.11 -0.76 -13.97
CA ARG A 194 -17.12 -1.56 -13.26
C ARG A 194 -18.55 -1.27 -13.74
N GLY A 195 -19.36 -2.31 -13.79
CA GLY A 195 -20.81 -2.20 -13.96
C GLY A 195 -21.54 -1.84 -12.66
N ASP A 196 -22.82 -2.22 -12.56
CA ASP A 196 -23.62 -2.02 -11.35
C ASP A 196 -23.03 -2.77 -10.15
N PHE A 197 -22.50 -3.98 -10.40
CA PHE A 197 -21.82 -4.84 -9.44
C PHE A 197 -20.36 -5.02 -9.85
N THR A 198 -19.49 -5.14 -8.85
CA THR A 198 -18.06 -5.37 -9.06
C THR A 198 -17.86 -6.83 -9.45
N SER A 199 -17.26 -7.07 -10.62
CA SER A 199 -16.83 -8.40 -11.06
C SER A 199 -15.42 -8.71 -10.56
N ILE A 200 -15.00 -9.98 -10.67
CA ILE A 200 -13.63 -10.37 -10.31
C ILE A 200 -12.62 -9.72 -11.26
N ASP A 201 -12.95 -9.60 -12.54
CA ASP A 201 -12.08 -9.02 -13.57
C ASP A 201 -11.83 -7.53 -13.32
N ASP A 202 -12.82 -6.80 -12.77
CA ASP A 202 -12.65 -5.40 -12.41
C ASP A 202 -11.54 -5.19 -11.37
N LEU A 203 -11.30 -6.16 -10.47
CA LEU A 203 -10.27 -6.07 -9.43
C LEU A 203 -8.86 -5.89 -10.01
N ASP A 204 -8.63 -6.35 -11.25
CA ASP A 204 -7.35 -6.18 -11.93
C ASP A 204 -7.02 -4.73 -12.24
N MET A 205 -8.04 -3.89 -12.43
CA MET A 205 -7.88 -2.45 -12.67
C MET A 205 -7.36 -1.69 -11.44
N LEU A 206 -7.49 -2.30 -10.25
CA LEU A 206 -6.93 -1.76 -9.01
C LEU A 206 -5.45 -2.11 -8.81
N SER A 207 -4.81 -2.82 -9.74
CA SER A 207 -3.39 -3.21 -9.64
C SER A 207 -2.47 -2.23 -10.37
N PRO A 208 -1.57 -1.50 -9.66
CA PRO A 208 -0.61 -0.59 -10.29
C PRO A 208 0.36 -1.31 -11.23
N ASN A 209 0.72 -2.55 -10.91
CA ASN A 209 1.72 -3.32 -11.68
C ASN A 209 1.17 -3.75 -13.05
N LYS A 210 -0.14 -3.95 -13.19
CA LYS A 210 -0.77 -4.31 -14.47
C LYS A 210 -0.85 -3.12 -15.43
N LEU A 211 -0.95 -1.89 -14.92
CA LEU A 211 -0.89 -0.67 -15.73
C LEU A 211 0.50 -0.45 -16.34
N ILE A 212 1.56 -0.70 -15.57
CA ILE A 212 2.94 -0.58 -16.06
C ILE A 212 3.24 -1.65 -17.12
N ALA A 213 2.70 -2.86 -16.96
CA ALA A 213 2.83 -3.95 -17.93
C ALA A 213 2.15 -3.61 -19.28
N SER A 214 0.99 -2.94 -19.27
CA SER A 214 0.35 -2.47 -20.51
C SER A 214 1.12 -1.34 -21.18
N GLU A 215 1.69 -0.39 -20.42
CA GLU A 215 2.52 0.69 -20.99
C GLU A 215 3.86 0.18 -21.56
N THR A 216 4.44 -0.88 -20.98
CA THR A 216 5.68 -1.48 -21.49
C THR A 216 5.50 -2.34 -22.74
N LEU A 217 4.28 -2.85 -22.98
CA LEU A 217 3.93 -3.57 -24.22
C LEU A 217 3.71 -2.64 -25.43
N GLU A 218 3.55 -1.33 -25.21
CA GLU A 218 3.41 -0.34 -26.28
C GLU A 218 4.76 0.29 -26.71
N CYS A 219 5.87 0.00 -26.02
CA CYS A 219 7.21 0.32 -26.52
C CYS A 219 7.65 -0.73 -27.53
N THR A 220 7.53 -0.39 -28.81
CA THR A 220 7.93 -1.19 -29.96
C THR A 220 9.40 -1.61 -29.94
N ASP A 221 9.65 -2.78 -30.54
CA ASP A 221 10.92 -3.49 -30.74
C ASP A 221 12.05 -2.66 -31.37
N ASP A 222 12.63 -1.72 -30.63
CA ASP A 222 13.95 -1.18 -30.95
C ASP A 222 15.00 -1.95 -30.15
N ALA A 223 15.68 -2.86 -30.86
CA ALA A 223 16.90 -3.60 -30.52
C ALA A 223 17.35 -3.52 -29.05
N ILE A 224 17.07 -4.56 -28.28
CA ILE A 224 17.78 -4.83 -27.02
C ILE A 224 19.25 -5.06 -27.37
N ASP A 225 20.05 -4.01 -27.19
CA ASP A 225 21.50 -4.06 -27.22
C ASP A 225 21.93 -5.09 -26.17
N ARG A 226 22.57 -6.19 -26.59
CA ARG A 226 23.13 -7.17 -25.65
C ARG A 226 24.22 -6.46 -24.85
N TRP A 227 23.92 -6.08 -23.62
CA TRP A 227 24.93 -5.71 -22.65
C TRP A 227 25.66 -6.98 -22.21
N ASP A 228 26.84 -7.18 -22.80
CA ASP A 228 27.82 -8.13 -22.26
C ASP A 228 28.24 -7.65 -20.87
N LEU A 229 27.84 -8.41 -19.85
CA LEU A 229 28.17 -8.10 -18.46
C LEU A 229 29.69 -8.20 -18.26
N PRO A 230 30.37 -7.14 -17.79
CA PRO A 230 31.79 -7.20 -17.47
C PRO A 230 32.04 -8.25 -16.38
N ASN A 231 33.16 -8.97 -16.47
CA ASN A 231 33.59 -9.86 -15.41
C ASN A 231 34.11 -9.07 -14.20
N ASP A 232 34.21 -9.74 -13.04
CA ASP A 232 34.50 -9.07 -11.75
C ASP A 232 35.81 -8.26 -11.78
N GLU A 233 36.81 -8.71 -12.54
CA GLU A 233 38.08 -7.98 -12.74
C GLU A 233 37.89 -6.64 -13.49
N GLN A 234 37.03 -6.61 -14.52
CA GLN A 234 36.69 -5.39 -15.27
C GLN A 234 35.87 -4.39 -14.46
N LEU A 235 35.06 -4.86 -13.50
CA LEU A 235 34.28 -4.00 -12.62
C LEU A 235 35.16 -3.25 -11.61
N VAL A 236 36.21 -3.90 -11.10
CA VAL A 236 37.17 -3.27 -10.17
C VAL A 236 37.97 -2.18 -10.88
N GLU A 237 38.41 -2.41 -12.12
CA GLU A 237 39.10 -1.39 -12.94
C GLU A 237 38.20 -0.18 -13.26
N ALA A 238 36.88 -0.38 -13.38
CA ALA A 238 35.89 0.68 -13.61
C ALA A 238 35.54 1.49 -12.33
N GLY A 239 36.24 1.27 -11.21
CA GLY A 239 36.01 1.98 -9.95
C GLY A 239 34.72 1.57 -9.25
N ALA A 240 34.24 0.33 -9.47
CA ALA A 240 33.06 -0.18 -8.79
C ALA A 240 33.31 -0.37 -7.28
N VAL A 241 32.30 -0.06 -6.48
CA VAL A 241 32.32 -0.18 -5.02
C VAL A 241 31.54 -1.42 -4.62
N ASP A 242 32.15 -2.30 -3.83
CA ASP A 242 31.45 -3.43 -3.21
C ASP A 242 30.47 -2.91 -2.12
N VAL A 243 29.17 -3.11 -2.36
CA VAL A 243 28.11 -2.70 -1.44
C VAL A 243 27.48 -3.88 -0.70
N THR A 244 28.01 -5.10 -0.85
CA THR A 244 27.44 -6.33 -0.28
C THR A 244 27.21 -6.23 1.23
N LYS A 245 28.17 -5.63 1.95
CA LYS A 245 28.08 -5.45 3.40
C LYS A 245 26.99 -4.45 3.78
N THR A 246 26.86 -3.36 3.04
CA THR A 246 25.81 -2.36 3.24
C THR A 246 24.44 -2.95 2.93
N MET A 247 24.30 -3.72 1.85
CA MET A 247 23.05 -4.42 1.50
C MET A 247 22.58 -5.38 2.61
N LYS A 248 23.51 -6.14 3.22
CA LYS A 248 23.21 -6.99 4.37
C LYS A 248 22.67 -6.21 5.57
N GLN A 249 23.16 -4.99 5.82
CA GLN A 249 22.64 -4.13 6.90
C GLN A 249 21.19 -3.70 6.68
N PHE A 250 20.72 -3.69 5.43
CA PHE A 250 19.34 -3.39 5.05
C PHE A 250 18.51 -4.64 4.76
N GLY A 251 18.97 -5.83 5.20
CA GLY A 251 18.22 -7.08 5.08
C GLY A 251 18.24 -7.74 3.70
N MET A 252 19.07 -7.25 2.78
CA MET A 252 19.25 -7.86 1.45
C MET A 252 20.39 -8.89 1.51
N ILE A 253 20.08 -10.15 1.21
CA ILE A 253 21.04 -11.26 1.18
C ILE A 253 21.38 -11.55 -0.27
N SER A 254 22.67 -11.50 -0.60
CA SER A 254 23.21 -11.94 -1.88
C SER A 254 24.28 -13.01 -1.63
N GLU A 255 24.23 -14.10 -2.39
CA GLU A 255 25.24 -15.16 -2.37
C GLU A 255 26.51 -14.74 -3.13
N LYS A 256 26.39 -13.78 -4.05
CA LYS A 256 27.50 -13.20 -4.82
C LYS A 256 27.79 -11.76 -4.37
N PRO A 257 29.04 -11.29 -4.44
CA PRO A 257 29.35 -9.90 -4.17
C PRO A 257 28.62 -8.98 -5.15
N VAL A 258 28.11 -7.86 -4.64
CA VAL A 258 27.37 -6.85 -5.41
C VAL A 258 28.22 -5.60 -5.53
N PHE A 259 28.58 -5.25 -6.76
CA PHE A 259 29.36 -4.06 -7.07
C PHE A 259 28.49 -2.99 -7.72
N VAL A 260 28.70 -1.73 -7.34
CA VAL A 260 28.01 -0.57 -7.91
C VAL A 260 29.04 0.38 -8.50
N ILE A 261 28.91 0.70 -9.78
CA ILE A 261 29.74 1.72 -10.45
C ILE A 261 29.16 3.11 -10.12
N PRO A 262 29.91 3.98 -9.43
CA PRO A 262 29.45 5.33 -9.13
C PRO A 262 29.24 6.13 -10.41
N ARG A 263 28.09 6.79 -10.54
CA ARG A 263 27.82 7.65 -11.69
C ARG A 263 28.68 8.90 -11.61
N VAL A 264 29.73 8.99 -12.43
CA VAL A 264 30.56 10.20 -12.54
C VAL A 264 29.71 11.32 -13.16
N LYS A 265 29.48 12.40 -12.42
CA LYS A 265 28.92 13.62 -13.01
C LYS A 265 29.99 14.20 -13.94
N LYS A 266 29.76 14.17 -15.27
CA LYS A 266 30.55 14.99 -16.20
C LYS A 266 30.44 16.44 -15.74
N SER A 267 31.56 17.05 -15.33
CA SER A 267 31.63 18.50 -15.21
C SER A 267 31.36 19.08 -16.58
N LYS A 268 30.43 20.05 -16.67
CA LYS A 268 30.34 20.87 -17.87
C LYS A 268 31.68 21.60 -17.99
N ALA A 269 32.40 21.37 -19.09
CA ALA A 269 33.55 22.21 -19.44
C ALA A 269 33.05 23.66 -19.58
N CYS A 270 33.82 24.60 -19.04
CA CYS A 270 33.57 26.04 -19.12
C CYS A 270 33.44 26.53 -20.56
#